data_AF-A0A3N5NKT5-F1
#
_entry.id   AF-A0A3N5NKT5-F1
#
_cell.length_a   1.000
_cell.length_b   1.000
_cell.length_c   1.000
_cell.angle_alpha   90.00
_cell.angle_beta   90.00
_cell.angle_gamma   90.00
#
_symmetry.space_group_name_H-M   'P 1'
#
loop_
_entity.id
_entity.type
_entity.pdbx_description
1 polymer ?
#
loop_
_entity_poly.entity_id
_entity_poly.type
_entity_poly.pdbx_seq_one_letter_code
_entity_poly.pdbx_strand_id
1 'polypeptide(L)' 'MRIDSHQHFWHYTAAEYGWIDDSMSAIRRDF' A
#
# COMPACT_ATOMS: atom_id res chain seq x y z
N MET A 1 -26.70 4.19 12.31
CA MET A 1 -25.95 3.08 11.69
C MET A 1 -24.54 3.12 12.25
N ARG A 2 -24.06 2.05 12.89
CA ARG A 2 -22.67 1.94 13.36
C ARG A 2 -21.90 1.19 12.30
N ILE A 3 -20.94 1.84 11.66
CA ILE A 3 -20.04 1.22 10.69
C ILE A 3 -18.76 0.91 11.44
N ASP A 4 -18.42 -0.37 11.49
CA ASP A 4 -17.11 -0.82 11.93
C ASP A 4 -16.14 -0.66 10.75
N SER A 5 -15.03 0.06 10.98
CA SER A 5 -14.03 0.35 9.95
C SER A 5 -12.66 -0.08 10.46
N HIS A 6 -12.20 -1.23 9.98
CA HIS A 6 -10.84 -1.71 10.20
C HIS A 6 -9.97 -1.36 8.99
N GLN A 7 -8.97 -0.51 9.21
CA GLN A 7 -7.97 -0.16 8.20
C GLN A 7 -6.80 -1.14 8.29
N HIS A 8 -6.41 -1.74 7.17
CA HIS A 8 -5.18 -2.52 7.08
C HIS A 8 -4.09 -1.63 6.50
N PHE A 9 -3.21 -1.23 7.39
CA PHE A 9 -1.99 -0.50 7.07
C PHE A 9 -0.93 -1.47 6.57
N TRP A 10 -0.10 -1.01 5.64
CA TRP A 10 0.93 -1.81 4.98
C TRP A 10 2.18 -0.97 4.72
N HIS A 11 3.33 -1.63 4.81
CA HIS A 11 4.63 -1.02 4.49
C HIS A 11 5.06 -1.45 3.10
N TYR A 12 5.50 -0.49 2.30
CA TYR A 12 6.00 -0.76 0.97
C TYR A 12 7.46 -1.22 1.05
N THR A 13 7.74 -2.41 0.51
CA THR A 13 9.09 -2.90 0.27
C THR A 13 9.29 -3.25 -1.22
N ALA A 14 10.36 -2.74 -1.84
CA ALA A 14 10.62 -3.04 -3.25
C ALA A 14 10.88 -4.54 -3.50
N ALA A 15 11.31 -5.29 -2.47
CA ALA A 15 11.54 -6.73 -2.56
C ALA A 15 10.23 -7.53 -2.66
N GLU A 16 9.20 -7.18 -1.88
CA GLU A 16 7.90 -7.86 -1.89
C GLU A 16 7.00 -7.34 -3.03
N TYR A 17 7.15 -6.05 -3.37
CA TYR A 17 6.36 -5.37 -4.39
C TYR A 17 7.19 -5.04 -5.63
N GLY A 18 8.07 -5.96 -6.03
CA GLY A 18 8.94 -5.78 -7.21
C GLY A 18 8.21 -5.63 -8.55
N TRP A 19 6.91 -5.91 -8.56
CA TRP A 19 6.01 -5.64 -9.69
C TRP A 19 5.60 -4.17 -9.80
N ILE A 20 5.81 -3.36 -8.75
CA ILE A 20 5.55 -1.92 -8.78
C ILE A 20 6.77 -1.23 -9.38
N ASP A 21 6.68 -0.94 -10.67
CA ASP A 21 7.71 -0.24 -11.43
C ASP A 21 7.62 1.30 -11.25
N ASP A 22 8.52 2.02 -11.93
CA ASP A 22 8.68 3.47 -11.78
C ASP A 22 7.45 4.27 -12.26
N SER A 23 6.70 3.75 -13.23
CA SER A 23 5.45 4.35 -13.71
C SER A 23 4.36 4.36 -12.63
N MET A 24 4.47 3.45 -11.64
CA MET A 24 3.57 3.30 -10.51
C MET A 24 4.12 3.94 -9.21
N SER A 25 5.08 4.86 -9.31
CA SER A 25 5.68 5.55 -8.16
C SER A 25 4.67 6.20 -7.22
N ALA A 26 3.50 6.61 -7.73
CA ALA A 26 2.44 7.21 -6.93
C ALA A 26 1.94 6.32 -5.76
N ILE A 27 2.03 5.00 -5.89
CA ILE A 27 1.55 4.02 -4.90
C ILE A 27 2.67 3.35 -4.11
N ARG A 28 3.95 3.68 -4.37
CA ARG A 28 5.12 3.16 -3.65
C ARG A 28 5.33 3.89 -2.31
N ARG A 29 4.37 3.78 -1.39
CA ARG A 29 4.45 4.41 -0.07
C ARG A 29 3.80 3.55 1.00
N ASP A 30 4.21 3.80 2.23
CA ASP A 30 3.59 3.21 3.42
C ASP A 30 2.22 3.85 3.66
N PHE A 31 1.28 3.05 4.15
CA PHE A 31 -0.03 3.49 4.61
C PHE A 31 -0.28 2.96 5.98
#